data_AF-A0A8J2P8S5-F1
#
_entry.id   AF-A0A8J2P8S5-F1
#
_cell.length_a   1.000
_cell.length_b   1.000
_cell.length_c   1.000
_cell.angle_alpha   90.00
_cell.angle_beta   90.00
_cell.angle_gamma   90.00
#
_symmetry.space_group_name_H-M   'P 1'
#
loop_
_entity.id
_entity.type
_entity.pdbx_description
1 polymer ?
#
loop_
_entity_poly.entity_id
_entity_poly.type
_entity_poly.pdbx_seq_one_letter_code
_entity_poly.pdbx_strand_id
1 'polypeptide(L)'
;HPILVHGCLVLYVPNAAFDPILRVLRNVKKSGDSTNGTNLNLVNLLRKQNERFYNFQYHGSLTTPYCEEIVLWNVIKNPYHISQSQLLQFRDVLDAHNKPLQEIFRPIQLLNIG
;
A
#
# COMPACT_ATOMS: atom_id res chain seq x y z
N HIS A 1 -21.86 2.86 -8.00
CA HIS A 1 -21.20 1.55 -7.85
C HIS A 1 -19.98 1.73 -6.96
N PRO A 2 -19.78 0.89 -5.94
CA PRO A 2 -18.65 1.03 -5.04
C PRO A 2 -17.32 0.75 -5.76
N ILE A 3 -16.26 1.41 -5.32
CA ILE A 3 -14.87 1.15 -5.74
C ILE A 3 -14.33 0.00 -4.88
N LEU A 4 -13.78 -1.03 -5.52
CA LEU A 4 -13.12 -2.13 -4.83
C LEU A 4 -11.69 -1.73 -4.45
N VAL A 5 -11.36 -1.80 -3.16
CA VAL A 5 -9.99 -1.56 -2.67
C VAL A 5 -9.44 -2.82 -2.01
N HIS A 6 -8.27 -3.25 -2.47
CA HIS A 6 -7.54 -4.38 -1.90
C HIS A 6 -6.54 -3.90 -0.84
N GLY A 7 -6.78 -4.27 0.42
CA GLY A 7 -5.85 -4.06 1.51
C GLY A 7 -5.05 -5.31 1.82
N CYS A 8 -3.78 -5.17 2.18
CA CYS A 8 -2.94 -6.28 2.60
C CYS A 8 -2.05 -5.88 3.78
N LEU A 9 -1.74 -6.85 4.63
CA LEU A 9 -0.70 -6.71 5.65
C LEU A 9 0.67 -7.02 5.02
N VAL A 10 1.75 -6.62 5.69
CA VAL A 10 3.11 -6.91 5.25
C VAL A 10 3.93 -7.60 6.36
N LEU A 11 4.84 -8.49 5.96
CA LEU A 11 5.85 -9.14 6.80
C LEU A 11 7.25 -8.74 6.34
N TYR A 12 8.17 -8.60 7.30
CA TYR A 12 9.56 -8.21 7.08
C TYR A 12 10.44 -9.32 6.48
N VAL A 13 10.08 -9.75 5.28
CA VAL A 13 10.78 -10.76 4.49
C VAL A 13 11.14 -10.14 3.13
N PRO A 14 12.40 -10.24 2.66
CA PRO A 14 12.78 -9.70 1.35
C PRO A 14 11.95 -10.24 0.20
N ASN A 15 11.61 -9.37 -0.74
CA ASN A 15 10.87 -9.72 -1.94
C ASN A 15 11.42 -8.99 -3.17
N ALA A 16 12.14 -9.70 -4.03
CA ALA A 16 12.76 -9.13 -5.24
C ALA A 16 11.73 -8.57 -6.23
N ALA A 17 10.44 -8.94 -6.13
CA ALA A 17 9.39 -8.36 -6.95
C ALA A 17 9.20 -6.84 -6.71
N PHE A 18 9.70 -6.31 -5.58
CA PHE A 18 9.73 -4.87 -5.31
C PHE A 18 10.92 -4.15 -5.97
N ASP A 19 11.94 -4.84 -6.45
CA ASP A 19 13.14 -4.19 -6.98
C ASP A 19 12.87 -3.23 -8.15
N PRO A 20 11.95 -3.53 -9.10
CA PRO A 20 11.62 -2.59 -10.17
C PRO A 20 11.02 -1.29 -9.62
N ILE A 21 10.04 -1.36 -8.72
CA ILE A 21 9.41 -0.15 -8.15
C ILE A 21 10.41 0.64 -7.30
N LEU A 22 11.24 -0.05 -6.51
CA LEU A 22 12.27 0.58 -5.69
C LEU A 22 13.35 1.27 -6.52
N ARG A 23 13.68 0.75 -7.71
CA ARG A 23 14.62 1.40 -8.64
C ARG A 23 14.05 2.72 -9.15
N VAL A 24 12.78 2.72 -9.55
CA VAL A 24 12.08 3.91 -10.06
C VAL A 24 11.90 4.96 -8.97
N LEU A 25 11.60 4.52 -7.73
CA LEU A 25 11.46 5.36 -6.55
C LEU A 25 12.71 6.20 -6.23
N ARG A 26 13.90 5.78 -6.68
CA ARG A 26 15.13 6.59 -6.52
C ARG A 26 15.06 7.93 -7.24
N ASN A 27 14.23 8.02 -8.29
CA ASN A 27 14.03 9.22 -9.09
C ASN A 27 12.82 10.05 -8.63
N VAL A 28 12.12 9.62 -7.57
CA VAL A 28 10.95 10.30 -7.02
C VAL A 28 11.18 10.47 -5.52
N LYS A 29 11.80 11.59 -5.14
CA LYS A 29 12.21 11.85 -3.76
C LYS A 29 11.56 13.05 -3.13
N LYS A 30 11.08 14.00 -3.93
CA LYS A 30 10.43 15.22 -3.47
C LYS A 30 9.04 15.37 -4.06
N SER A 31 8.23 16.18 -3.40
CA SER A 31 6.92 16.57 -3.93
C SER A 31 7.05 17.18 -5.33
N GLY A 32 6.24 16.70 -6.28
CA GLY A 32 6.26 17.14 -7.67
C GLY A 32 7.20 16.34 -8.58
N ASP A 33 8.09 15.50 -8.03
CA ASP A 33 8.91 14.61 -8.84
C ASP A 33 8.02 13.60 -9.60
N SER A 34 8.40 13.30 -10.84
CA SER A 34 7.76 12.26 -11.64
C SER A 34 8.79 11.53 -12.48
N THR A 35 8.47 10.30 -12.86
CA THR A 35 9.34 9.46 -13.67
C THR A 35 8.51 8.46 -14.46
N ASN A 36 9.11 7.84 -15.47
CA ASN A 36 8.44 6.80 -16.23
C ASN A 36 8.21 5.57 -15.35
N GLY A 37 7.05 4.93 -15.53
CA GLY A 37 6.75 3.67 -14.88
C GLY A 37 7.73 2.56 -15.27
N THR A 38 7.74 1.50 -14.47
CA THR A 38 8.42 0.24 -14.78
C THR A 38 7.39 -0.85 -15.00
N ASN A 39 7.78 -1.91 -15.71
CA ASN A 39 6.97 -3.12 -15.74
C ASN A 39 6.94 -3.75 -14.34
N LEU A 40 5.73 -3.96 -13.82
CA LEU A 40 5.48 -4.58 -12.52
C LEU A 40 4.66 -5.84 -12.73
N ASN A 41 5.23 -6.99 -12.36
CA ASN A 41 4.48 -8.22 -12.30
C ASN A 41 3.71 -8.25 -10.97
N LEU A 42 2.45 -7.81 -11.01
CA LEU A 42 1.57 -7.78 -9.84
C LEU A 42 1.36 -9.16 -9.24
N VAL A 43 1.35 -10.23 -10.05
CA VAL A 43 1.23 -11.60 -9.53
C VAL A 43 2.44 -11.96 -8.67
N ASN A 44 3.65 -11.56 -9.06
CA ASN A 44 4.86 -11.81 -8.29
C ASN A 44 4.96 -10.90 -7.05
N LEU A 45 4.51 -9.65 -7.16
CA LEU A 45 4.49 -8.70 -6.05
C LEU A 45 3.53 -9.16 -4.95
N LEU A 46 2.35 -9.64 -5.36
CA LEU A 46 1.24 -10.05 -4.50
C LEU A 46 1.24 -11.58 -4.27
N ARG A 47 2.30 -12.29 -4.69
CA ARG A 47 2.30 -13.75 -4.74
C ARG A 47 2.25 -14.32 -3.33
N LYS A 48 1.19 -15.08 -3.08
CA LYS A 48 1.15 -15.99 -1.94
C LYS A 48 2.07 -17.18 -2.16
N GLN A 49 2.77 -17.58 -1.11
CA GLN A 49 3.19 -18.96 -0.95
C GLN A 49 1.94 -19.75 -0.51
N ASN A 50 1.20 -20.32 -1.48
CA ASN A 50 0.37 -21.53 -1.33
C ASN A 50 -0.79 -21.60 -0.32
N GLU A 51 -1.49 -20.50 0.04
CA GLU A 51 -2.64 -20.59 0.97
C GLU A 51 -3.95 -19.96 0.45
N ARG A 52 -5.08 -20.57 0.85
CA ARG A 52 -6.44 -20.03 0.65
C ARG A 52 -6.51 -18.56 1.06
N PHE A 53 -7.22 -17.74 0.28
CA PHE A 53 -7.50 -16.35 0.65
C PHE A 53 -8.52 -16.34 1.77
N TYR A 54 -8.06 -16.02 2.98
CA TYR A 54 -8.93 -15.49 4.02
C TYR A 54 -8.94 -13.98 3.86
N ASN A 55 -10.12 -13.44 3.58
CA ASN A 55 -10.32 -12.03 3.33
C ASN A 55 -11.56 -11.55 4.09
N PHE A 56 -11.47 -10.35 4.62
CA PHE A 56 -12.59 -9.65 5.24
C PHE A 56 -13.11 -8.63 4.24
N GLN A 57 -14.42 -8.65 4.00
CA GLN A 57 -15.07 -7.67 3.13
C GLN A 57 -16.01 -6.80 3.94
N TYR A 58 -15.93 -5.49 3.74
CA TYR A 58 -16.83 -4.53 4.37
C TYR A 58 -16.97 -3.27 3.51
N HIS A 59 -18.14 -2.63 3.61
CA HIS A 59 -18.34 -1.30 3.05
C HIS A 59 -17.74 -0.26 3.98
N GLY A 60 -17.07 0.74 3.40
CA GLY A 60 -16.48 1.84 4.14
C GLY A 60 -16.12 3.01 3.23
N SER A 61 -15.20 3.84 3.70
CA SER A 61 -14.80 5.07 3.02
C SER A 61 -13.38 5.04 2.48
N LEU A 62 -13.08 6.01 1.59
CA LEU A 62 -11.72 6.42 1.29
C LEU A 62 -11.01 6.90 2.57
N THR A 63 -9.69 6.68 2.65
CA THR A 63 -8.88 7.14 3.79
C THR A 63 -8.36 8.58 3.64
N THR A 64 -8.46 9.17 2.43
CA THR A 64 -7.99 10.53 2.09
C THR A 64 -8.67 11.05 0.81
N PRO A 65 -8.71 12.39 0.63
CA PRO A 65 -9.62 13.31 1.31
C PRO A 65 -11.12 13.04 0.99
N TYR A 66 -12.03 13.75 1.65
CA TYR A 66 -13.50 13.67 1.53
C TYR A 66 -14.18 12.38 2.03
N CYS A 67 -13.43 11.34 2.41
CA CYS A 67 -13.90 10.18 3.19
C CYS A 67 -15.24 9.59 2.69
N GLU A 68 -15.46 9.58 1.38
CA GLU A 68 -16.71 9.15 0.78
C GLU A 68 -16.94 7.66 1.02
N GLU A 69 -18.13 7.28 1.50
CA GLU A 69 -18.53 5.89 1.80
C GLU A 69 -18.90 5.11 0.54
N ILE A 70 -17.97 5.08 -0.42
CA ILE A 70 -18.14 4.46 -1.72
C ILE A 70 -17.21 3.26 -1.92
N VAL A 71 -16.57 2.76 -0.85
CA VAL A 71 -15.54 1.72 -0.96
C VAL A 71 -16.06 0.37 -0.47
N LEU A 72 -15.87 -0.66 -1.29
CA LEU A 72 -15.88 -2.05 -0.83
C LEU A 72 -14.45 -2.45 -0.52
N TRP A 73 -14.11 -2.57 0.75
CA TRP A 73 -12.81 -3.03 1.20
C TRP A 73 -12.73 -4.54 1.12
N ASN A 74 -11.66 -5.07 0.54
CA ASN A 74 -11.30 -6.48 0.56
C ASN A 74 -9.92 -6.63 1.20
N VAL A 75 -9.90 -6.89 2.50
CA VAL A 75 -8.67 -6.96 3.31
C VAL A 75 -8.17 -8.39 3.38
N ILE A 76 -6.97 -8.63 2.86
CA ILE A 76 -6.33 -9.95 2.79
C ILE A 76 -5.62 -10.21 4.13
N LYS A 77 -5.98 -11.32 4.78
CA LYS A 77 -5.42 -11.72 6.08
C LYS A 77 -3.96 -12.17 5.98
N ASN A 78 -3.60 -12.84 4.89
CA ASN A 78 -2.23 -13.28 4.66
C ASN A 78 -1.36 -12.09 4.25
N PRO A 79 -0.26 -11.83 4.96
CA PRO A 79 0.62 -10.71 4.65
C PRO A 79 1.51 -10.98 3.43
N TYR A 80 1.93 -9.91 2.77
CA TYR A 80 2.93 -9.94 1.70
C TYR A 80 4.34 -9.68 2.23
N HIS A 81 5.33 -10.17 1.51
CA HIS A 81 6.73 -10.02 1.89
C HIS A 81 7.28 -8.70 1.36
N ILE A 82 7.86 -7.90 2.26
CA ILE A 82 8.75 -6.78 1.96
C ILE A 82 9.72 -6.63 3.13
N SER A 83 11.04 -6.60 2.90
CA SER A 83 11.98 -6.45 4.01
C SER A 83 11.87 -5.06 4.63
N GLN A 84 12.35 -4.92 5.88
CA GLN A 84 12.47 -3.61 6.51
C GLN A 84 13.33 -2.63 5.68
N SER A 85 14.44 -3.09 5.08
CA SER A 85 15.29 -2.27 4.23
C SER A 85 14.61 -1.84 2.92
N GLN A 86 13.74 -2.68 2.36
CA GLN A 86 12.92 -2.31 1.21
C GLN A 86 11.85 -1.28 1.61
N LEU A 87 11.21 -1.46 2.78
CA LEU A 87 10.22 -0.52 3.29
C LEU A 87 10.83 0.87 3.62
N LEU A 88 12.05 0.90 4.17
CA LEU A 88 12.74 2.15 4.49
C LEU A 88 12.98 3.02 3.25
N GLN A 89 13.22 2.42 2.07
CA GLN A 89 13.38 3.18 0.83
C GLN A 89 12.12 3.97 0.44
N PHE A 90 10.92 3.50 0.81
CA PHE A 90 9.67 4.26 0.67
C PHE A 90 9.56 5.41 1.67
N ARG A 91 10.14 5.26 2.87
CA ARG A 91 10.13 6.29 3.91
C ARG A 91 11.17 7.39 3.69
N ASP A 92 12.07 7.21 2.73
CA ASP A 92 13.04 8.22 2.29
C ASP A 92 12.45 9.27 1.34
N VAL A 93 11.17 9.15 0.97
CA VAL A 93 10.47 10.17 0.16
C VAL A 93 10.09 11.35 1.04
N LEU A 94 10.18 12.57 0.50
CA LEU A 94 9.93 13.82 1.20
C LEU A 94 8.62 14.48 0.74
N ASP A 95 7.96 15.16 1.69
CA ASP A 95 6.79 15.99 1.44
C ASP A 95 7.15 17.34 0.80
N ALA A 96 6.13 18.19 0.57
CA ALA A 96 6.31 19.54 0.01
C ALA A 96 7.12 20.50 0.91
N HIS A 97 7.35 20.12 2.17
CA HIS A 97 8.12 20.86 3.15
C HIS A 97 9.51 20.22 3.41
N ASN A 98 9.94 19.29 2.55
CA ASN A 98 11.18 18.53 2.68
C ASN A 98 11.28 17.70 3.97
N LYS A 99 10.15 17.29 4.55
CA LYS A 99 10.11 16.38 5.70
C LYS A 99 9.88 14.94 5.21
N PRO A 100 10.46 13.93 5.89
CA PRO A 100 10.19 12.54 5.58
C PRO A 100 8.69 12.25 5.59
N LEU A 101 8.19 11.65 4.51
CA LEU A 101 6.80 11.29 4.33
C LEU A 101 6.51 10.01 5.13
N GLN A 102 6.26 10.20 6.42
CA GLN A 102 6.04 9.13 7.40
C GLN A 102 4.62 9.21 7.96
N GLU A 103 4.18 8.12 8.59
CA GLU A 103 2.89 8.04 9.30
C GLU A 103 1.65 8.44 8.46
N ILE A 104 1.67 8.12 7.17
CA ILE A 104 0.58 8.42 6.21
C ILE A 104 -0.56 7.39 6.35
N PHE A 105 -1.17 7.33 7.52
CA PHE A 105 -2.31 6.47 7.78
C PHE A 105 -3.38 7.22 8.57
N ARG A 106 -4.63 6.86 8.34
CA ARG A 106 -5.77 7.37 9.11
C ARG A 106 -5.97 6.50 10.35
N PRO A 107 -6.25 7.08 11.54
CA PRO A 107 -6.63 6.31 12.72
C PRO A 107 -7.85 5.42 12.46
N ILE A 108 -7.87 4.24 13.10
CA ILE A 108 -8.98 3.30 13.01
C ILE A 108 -10.28 4.00 13.45
N GLN A 109 -11.34 3.80 12.67
CA GLN A 109 -12.68 4.29 13.00
C GLN A 109 -13.51 3.14 13.57
N LEU A 110 -14.45 3.47 14.45
CA LEU A 110 -15.39 2.50 14.98
C LEU A 110 -16.31 1.98 13.86
N LEU A 111 -16.67 0.71 13.95
CA LEU A 111 -17.74 0.17 13.12
C LEU A 111 -19.07 0.73 13.65
N ASN A 112 -19.81 1.45 12.82
CA ASN A 112 -21.15 1.90 13.18
C ASN A 112 -22.07 0.68 13.16
N ILE A 113 -22.25 0.06 14.33
CA ILE A 113 -23.22 -1.02 14.54
C ILE A 113 -24.48 -0.35 15.07
N GLY A 114 -25.43 -0.08 14.17
CA GLY A 114 -26.80 0.33 14.52
C GLY A 114 -27.69 -0.87 14.75
#